data_AF-A0A1G1V5Q1-F1
#
_entry.id   AF-A0A1G1V5Q1-F1
#
_cell.length_a   1.000
_cell.length_b   1.000
_cell.length_c   1.000
_cell.angle_alpha   90.00
_cell.angle_beta   90.00
_cell.angle_gamma   90.00
#
_symmetry.space_group_name_H-M   'P 1'
#
loop_
_entity.id
_entity.type
_entity.pdbx_description
1 polymer ?
#
loop_
_entity_poly.entity_id
_entity_poly.type
_entity_poly.pdbx_seq_one_letter_code
_entity_poly.pdbx_strand_id
1 'polypeptide(L)'
;MSPEMGKGSAERSLERPEHIICEDCGRRFNLLHRSHLRVHGYTSQAEYRQTHKIDGDVPLNSKSYSDLRRNIQKQPENAQRSSEMGINWGLRRRVTLALLERQNLYTPKRASEITQIPLQTIHSAIGRKALPSIQLCLLISTNNSLANGGGIVKAVTLEDMSEFAQSHRPKYPRN
;
A
#
# COMPACT_ATOMS: atom_id res chain seq x y z
N MET A 1 -5.64 48.75 -26.52
CA MET A 1 -5.97 47.95 -25.32
C MET A 1 -5.46 46.55 -25.56
N SER A 2 -4.26 46.26 -25.07
CA SER A 2 -3.66 44.93 -25.13
C SER A 2 -3.90 44.24 -23.78
N PRO A 3 -4.30 42.96 -23.74
CA PRO A 3 -4.52 42.27 -22.47
C PRO A 3 -3.17 41.85 -21.87
N GLU A 4 -2.93 42.27 -20.63
CA GLU A 4 -1.79 41.85 -19.84
C GLU A 4 -1.89 40.36 -19.53
N MET A 5 -0.95 39.59 -20.08
CA MET A 5 -0.77 38.17 -19.78
C MET A 5 -0.23 38.03 -18.35
N GLY A 6 -1.03 37.38 -17.50
CA GLY A 6 -0.74 37.19 -16.08
C GLY A 6 0.61 36.52 -15.82
N LYS A 7 1.46 37.22 -15.07
CA LYS A 7 2.60 36.64 -14.35
C LYS A 7 2.04 35.78 -13.22
N GLY A 8 1.88 34.49 -13.44
CA GLY A 8 1.29 33.60 -12.43
C GLY A 8 1.88 32.20 -12.49
N SER A 9 3.02 31.99 -11.80
CA SER A 9 3.41 30.69 -11.19
C SER A 9 4.87 30.63 -10.68
N ALA A 10 5.70 31.67 -10.84
CA ALA A 10 7.12 31.60 -10.47
C ALA A 10 7.49 32.17 -9.08
N GLU A 11 6.65 33.03 -8.46
CA GLU A 11 7.10 33.93 -7.36
C GLU A 11 6.55 33.62 -5.95
N ARG A 12 5.96 32.45 -5.68
CA ARG A 12 5.46 32.11 -4.33
C ARG A 12 6.02 30.82 -3.72
N SER A 13 7.21 30.40 -4.12
CA SER A 13 7.91 29.36 -3.36
C SER A 13 8.68 30.03 -2.24
N LEU A 14 8.14 30.00 -1.01
CA LEU A 14 8.93 30.26 0.20
C LEU A 14 10.25 29.48 0.09
N GLU A 15 11.38 30.16 0.36
CA GLU A 15 12.68 29.50 0.32
C GLU A 15 12.66 28.30 1.27
N ARG A 16 13.01 27.12 0.73
CA ARG A 16 13.03 25.90 1.54
C ARG A 16 14.20 26.00 2.52
N PRO A 17 13.99 25.68 3.81
CA PRO A 17 15.06 25.73 4.79
C PRO A 17 16.10 24.64 4.49
N GLU A 18 17.32 24.81 5.00
CA GLU A 18 18.36 23.78 4.88
C GLU A 18 18.06 22.53 5.72
N HIS A 19 17.41 22.73 6.87
CA HIS A 19 17.00 21.67 7.80
C HIS A 19 15.66 22.05 8.43
N ILE A 20 14.82 21.06 8.71
CA ILE A 20 13.55 21.21 9.42
C ILE A 20 13.76 20.81 10.87
N ILE A 21 13.25 21.62 11.80
CA ILE A 21 13.23 21.30 13.23
C ILE A 21 11.82 20.81 13.57
N CYS A 22 11.72 19.71 14.31
CA CYS A 22 10.44 19.28 14.87
C CYS A 22 10.10 20.13 16.09
N GLU A 23 8.91 20.74 16.12
CA GLU A 23 8.48 21.64 17.19
C GLU A 23 8.30 20.91 18.53
N ASP A 24 7.95 19.62 18.52
CA ASP A 24 7.75 18.85 19.76
C ASP A 24 9.04 18.36 20.42
N CYS A 25 10.09 18.10 19.62
CA CYS A 25 11.31 17.44 20.12
C CYS A 25 12.63 18.14 19.77
N GLY A 26 12.59 19.24 19.01
CA GLY A 26 13.76 20.03 18.63
C GLY A 26 14.77 19.31 17.72
N ARG A 27 14.51 18.08 17.28
CA ARG A 27 15.43 17.32 16.42
C ARG A 27 15.42 17.86 14.99
N ARG A 28 16.59 17.81 14.34
CA ARG A 28 16.79 18.25 12.96
C ARG A 28 16.51 17.12 11.97
N PHE A 29 15.82 17.46 10.89
CA PHE A 29 15.42 16.53 9.83
C PHE A 29 15.58 17.16 8.44
N ASN A 30 15.89 16.33 7.45
CA ASN A 30 15.79 16.71 6.04
C ASN A 30 14.34 16.56 5.50
N LEU A 31 13.55 15.71 6.15
CA LEU A 31 12.12 15.53 5.89
C LEU A 31 11.44 15.14 7.19
N LEU A 32 10.36 15.83 7.55
CA LEU A 32 9.54 15.43 8.69
C LEU A 32 8.58 14.30 8.28
N HIS A 33 9.06 13.05 8.40
CA HIS A 33 8.32 11.87 7.96
C HIS A 33 7.14 11.53 8.89
N ARG A 34 6.08 10.93 8.32
CA ARG A 34 4.88 10.52 9.07
C ARG A 34 5.18 9.56 10.22
N SER A 35 6.20 8.71 10.09
CA SER A 35 6.63 7.80 11.17
C SER A 35 7.17 8.55 12.38
N HIS A 36 7.89 9.66 12.18
CA HIS A 36 8.37 10.47 13.28
C HIS A 36 7.19 11.20 13.95
N LEU A 37 6.28 11.77 13.16
CA LEU A 37 5.09 12.44 13.68
C LEU A 37 4.21 11.53 14.54
N ARG A 38 4.12 10.24 14.22
CA ARG A 38 3.40 9.26 15.04
C ARG A 38 4.00 9.07 16.43
N VAL A 39 5.29 9.33 16.63
CA VAL A 39 5.92 9.29 17.96
C VAL A 39 5.30 10.34 18.88
N HIS A 40 4.87 11.47 18.31
CA HIS A 40 4.19 12.56 19.02
C HIS A 40 2.66 12.45 18.97
N GLY A 41 2.13 11.30 18.53
CA GLY A 41 0.69 11.04 18.50
C GLY A 41 -0.04 11.54 17.25
N TYR A 42 0.64 12.20 16.30
CA TYR A 42 -0.02 12.69 15.09
C TYR A 42 -0.28 11.57 14.09
N THR A 43 -1.50 11.56 13.55
CA THR A 43 -1.90 10.62 12.51
C THR A 43 -1.51 11.11 11.11
N SER A 44 -1.36 12.43 10.92
CA SER A 44 -1.07 13.08 9.64
C SER A 44 -0.18 14.33 9.77
N GLN A 45 0.42 14.76 8.66
CA GLN A 45 1.15 16.04 8.61
C GLN A 45 0.23 17.27 8.75
N ALA A 46 -1.03 17.18 8.31
CA ALA A 46 -1.99 18.26 8.43
C ALA A 46 -2.34 18.55 9.89
N GLU A 47 -2.53 17.49 10.68
CA GLU A 47 -2.79 17.57 12.12
C GLU A 47 -1.61 18.21 12.88
N TYR A 48 -0.37 17.80 12.55
CA TYR A 48 0.85 18.43 13.07
C TYR A 48 0.91 19.93 12.75
N ARG A 49 0.65 20.29 11.48
CA ARG A 49 0.64 21.70 11.04
C ARG A 49 -0.39 22.53 11.79
N GLN A 50 -1.62 22.02 11.96
CA GLN A 50 -2.69 22.72 12.66
C GLN A 50 -2.32 22.96 14.13
N THR A 51 -1.76 21.95 14.79
CA THR A 51 -1.37 22.00 16.21
C THR A 51 -0.30 23.07 16.44
N HIS A 52 0.71 23.09 15.56
CA HIS A 52 1.84 24.03 15.64
C HIS A 52 1.62 25.33 14.88
N LYS A 53 0.41 25.58 14.37
CA LYS A 53 0.04 26.77 13.60
C LYS A 53 0.99 27.05 12.41
N ILE A 54 1.47 25.98 11.78
CA ILE A 54 2.34 26.04 10.60
C ILE A 54 1.44 26.19 9.37
N ASP A 55 1.69 27.24 8.58
CA ASP A 55 0.98 27.47 7.31
C ASP A 55 1.11 26.27 6.36
N GLY A 56 0.08 25.98 5.57
CA GLY A 56 0.07 24.89 4.59
C GLY A 56 1.16 25.03 3.53
N ASP A 57 1.52 26.26 3.16
CA ASP A 57 2.52 26.57 2.14
C ASP A 57 3.96 26.42 2.64
N VAL A 58 4.17 26.37 3.97
CA VAL A 58 5.49 26.18 4.56
C VAL A 58 5.96 24.74 4.30
N PRO A 59 7.12 24.52 3.66
CA PRO A 59 7.62 23.18 3.37
C PRO A 59 8.10 22.46 4.63
N LEU A 60 7.65 21.21 4.84
CA LEU A 60 8.18 20.31 5.90
C LEU A 60 9.34 19.42 5.41
N ASN A 61 10.09 19.92 4.42
CA ASN A 61 11.29 19.28 3.90
C ASN A 61 12.38 20.31 3.63
N SER A 62 13.62 19.83 3.68
CA SER A 62 14.77 20.65 3.37
C SER A 62 14.91 20.88 1.87
N LYS A 63 15.65 21.94 1.51
CA LYS A 63 16.13 22.18 0.15
C LYS A 63 16.91 20.97 -0.39
N SER A 64 17.85 20.44 0.40
CA SER A 64 18.65 19.26 0.03
C SER A 64 17.80 18.03 -0.31
N TYR A 65 16.78 17.73 0.49
CA TYR A 65 15.86 16.62 0.22
C TYR A 65 15.04 16.86 -1.05
N SER A 66 14.65 18.11 -1.29
CA SER A 66 13.86 18.51 -2.45
C SER A 66 14.66 18.37 -3.74
N ASP A 67 15.92 18.80 -3.72
CA ASP A 67 16.84 18.69 -4.86
C ASP A 67 17.21 17.23 -5.13
N LEU A 68 17.45 16.43 -4.08
CA LEU A 68 17.62 14.99 -4.20
C LEU A 68 16.42 14.35 -4.91
N ARG A 69 15.19 14.67 -4.49
CA ARG A 69 13.97 14.14 -5.10
C ARG A 69 13.83 14.55 -6.57
N ARG A 70 14.14 15.81 -6.91
CA ARG A 70 14.14 16.28 -8.30
C ARG A 70 15.17 15.54 -9.14
N ASN A 71 16.37 15.32 -8.62
CA ASN A 71 17.44 14.61 -9.33
C ASN A 71 17.06 13.14 -9.58
N ILE A 72 16.50 12.46 -8.57
CA ILE A 72 15.96 11.10 -8.73
C ILE A 72 14.87 11.05 -9.81
N GLN A 73 14.00 12.07 -9.88
CA GLN A 73 12.92 12.13 -10.85
C GLN A 73 13.39 12.41 -12.29
N LYS A 74 14.50 13.14 -12.45
CA LYS A 74 15.09 13.46 -13.76
C LYS A 74 15.84 12.27 -14.39
N GLN A 75 16.12 11.23 -13.63
CA GLN A 75 16.83 10.03 -14.07
C GLN A 75 15.87 9.04 -14.74
N PRO A 76 15.93 8.86 -16.08
CA PRO A 76 15.04 7.94 -16.80
C PRO A 76 15.25 6.47 -16.38
N GLU A 77 16.46 6.10 -15.94
CA GLU A 77 16.79 4.78 -15.43
C GLU A 77 15.97 4.41 -14.18
N ASN A 78 15.56 5.39 -13.37
CA ASN A 78 14.72 5.14 -12.19
C ASN A 78 13.27 4.84 -12.59
N ALA A 79 12.77 5.51 -13.63
CA ALA A 79 11.46 5.21 -14.21
C ALA A 79 11.47 3.81 -14.83
N GLN A 80 12.52 3.47 -15.58
CA GLN A 80 12.71 2.14 -16.15
C GLN A 80 12.81 1.06 -15.06
N ARG A 81 13.65 1.26 -14.03
CA ARG A 81 13.74 0.34 -12.87
C ARG A 81 12.40 0.15 -12.15
N SER A 82 11.61 1.22 -12.00
CA SER A 82 10.28 1.14 -11.38
C SER A 82 9.30 0.34 -12.24
N SER A 83 9.35 0.52 -13.56
CA SER A 83 8.56 -0.27 -14.53
C SER A 83 8.95 -1.75 -14.50
N GLU A 84 10.25 -2.03 -14.59
CA GLU A 84 10.81 -3.39 -14.50
C GLU A 84 10.47 -4.06 -13.16
N MET A 85 10.48 -3.30 -12.06
CA MET A 85 10.05 -3.78 -10.75
C MET A 85 8.57 -4.18 -10.74
N GLY A 86 7.69 -3.35 -11.34
CA GLY A 86 6.27 -3.67 -11.48
C GLY A 86 6.03 -4.95 -12.31
N ILE A 87 6.74 -5.09 -13.43
CA ILE A 87 6.69 -6.28 -14.28
C ILE A 87 7.18 -7.52 -13.53
N ASN A 88 8.34 -7.42 -12.86
CA ASN A 88 8.92 -8.50 -12.07
C ASN A 88 8.01 -8.91 -10.90
N TRP A 89 7.38 -7.95 -10.23
CA TRP A 89 6.40 -8.21 -9.18
C TRP A 89 5.20 -8.99 -9.73
N GLY A 90 4.64 -8.56 -10.86
CA GLY A 90 3.52 -9.25 -11.52
C GLY A 90 3.87 -10.68 -11.92
N LEU A 91 5.06 -10.89 -12.48
CA LEU A 91 5.55 -12.22 -12.86
C LEU A 91 5.75 -13.13 -11.65
N ARG A 92 6.48 -12.66 -10.62
CA ARG A 92 6.69 -13.41 -9.37
C ARG A 92 5.37 -13.79 -8.71
N ARG A 93 4.42 -12.86 -8.66
CA ARG A 93 3.08 -13.11 -8.14
C ARG A 93 2.35 -14.19 -8.92
N ARG A 94 2.35 -14.15 -10.27
CA ARG A 94 1.72 -15.18 -11.11
C ARG A 94 2.32 -16.55 -10.88
N VAL A 95 3.65 -16.67 -10.90
CA VAL A 95 4.36 -17.94 -10.67
C VAL A 95 4.04 -18.50 -9.29
N THR A 96 4.07 -17.66 -8.26
CA THR A 96 3.77 -18.09 -6.88
C THR A 96 2.34 -18.61 -6.75
N LEU A 97 1.36 -17.90 -7.32
CA LEU A 97 -0.03 -18.36 -7.30
C LEU A 97 -0.20 -19.69 -8.05
N ALA A 98 0.46 -19.87 -9.19
CA ALA A 98 0.41 -21.14 -9.93
C ALA A 98 1.02 -22.32 -9.15
N LEU A 99 2.11 -22.08 -8.40
CA LEU A 99 2.72 -23.10 -7.54
C LEU A 99 1.80 -23.49 -6.37
N LEU A 100 1.10 -22.52 -5.79
CA LEU A 100 0.12 -22.75 -4.73
C LEU A 100 -1.07 -23.56 -5.24
N GLU A 101 -1.58 -23.26 -6.45
CA GLU A 101 -2.67 -24.02 -7.06
C GLU A 101 -2.31 -25.49 -7.25
N ARG A 102 -1.06 -25.80 -7.62
CA ARG A 102 -0.56 -27.20 -7.71
C ARG A 102 -0.54 -27.94 -6.37
N GLN A 103 -0.55 -27.20 -5.27
CA GLN A 103 -0.60 -27.74 -3.90
C GLN A 103 -2.02 -27.68 -3.30
N ASN A 104 -3.06 -27.45 -4.13
CA ASN A 104 -4.44 -27.26 -3.70
C ASN A 104 -4.64 -26.07 -2.73
N LEU A 105 -3.81 -25.03 -2.89
CA LEU A 105 -3.89 -23.79 -2.13
C LEU A 105 -4.39 -22.66 -3.03
N TYR A 106 -5.51 -22.05 -2.66
CA TYR A 106 -6.18 -21.06 -3.50
C TYR A 106 -6.37 -19.74 -2.76
N THR A 107 -6.24 -18.62 -3.49
CA THR A 107 -6.74 -17.34 -2.96
C THR A 107 -8.28 -17.40 -2.85
N PRO A 108 -8.92 -16.67 -1.92
CA PRO A 108 -10.38 -16.66 -1.80
C PRO A 108 -11.09 -16.30 -3.11
N LYS A 109 -10.53 -15.36 -3.88
CA LYS A 109 -11.02 -14.99 -5.21
C LYS A 109 -10.93 -16.16 -6.19
N ARG A 110 -9.78 -16.83 -6.25
CA ARG A 110 -9.58 -17.97 -7.14
C ARG A 110 -10.47 -19.16 -6.78
N ALA A 111 -10.61 -19.44 -5.48
CA ALA A 111 -11.54 -20.46 -4.99
C ALA A 111 -12.97 -20.13 -5.42
N SER A 112 -13.40 -18.87 -5.30
CA SER A 112 -14.72 -18.40 -5.76
C SER A 112 -14.93 -18.63 -7.26
N GLU A 113 -13.94 -18.29 -8.09
CA GLU A 113 -14.00 -18.49 -9.55
C GLU A 113 -14.13 -19.97 -9.94
N ILE A 114 -13.38 -20.85 -9.28
CA ILE A 114 -13.35 -22.28 -9.62
C ILE A 114 -14.62 -22.99 -9.11
N THR A 115 -15.02 -22.69 -7.87
CA THR A 115 -16.13 -23.39 -7.19
C THR A 115 -17.50 -22.75 -7.45
N GLN A 116 -17.55 -21.57 -8.07
CA GLN A 116 -18.75 -20.73 -8.20
C GLN A 116 -19.37 -20.31 -6.84
N ILE A 117 -18.69 -20.56 -5.71
CA ILE A 117 -19.13 -20.08 -4.40
C ILE A 117 -18.93 -18.56 -4.34
N PRO A 118 -19.90 -17.76 -3.87
CA PRO A 118 -19.71 -16.33 -3.71
C PRO A 118 -18.51 -15.99 -2.80
N LEU A 119 -17.67 -15.06 -3.23
CA LEU A 119 -16.47 -14.63 -2.48
C LEU A 119 -16.76 -14.27 -1.02
N GLN A 120 -17.89 -13.63 -0.74
CA GLN A 120 -18.31 -13.29 0.62
C GLN A 120 -18.61 -14.52 1.48
N THR A 121 -19.18 -15.57 0.89
CA THR A 121 -19.42 -16.86 1.56
C THR A 121 -18.10 -17.51 1.95
N ILE A 122 -17.11 -17.47 1.06
CA ILE A 122 -15.75 -17.97 1.35
C ILE A 122 -15.12 -17.18 2.50
N HIS A 123 -15.15 -15.84 2.47
CA HIS A 123 -14.63 -15.01 3.57
C HIS A 123 -15.36 -15.24 4.89
N SER A 124 -16.68 -15.39 4.87
CA SER A 124 -17.50 -15.72 6.04
C SER A 124 -17.10 -17.07 6.63
N ALA A 125 -16.90 -18.08 5.78
CA ALA A 125 -16.49 -19.42 6.19
C ALA A 125 -15.07 -19.43 6.78
N ILE A 126 -14.13 -18.69 6.19
CA ILE A 126 -12.78 -18.48 6.74
C ILE A 126 -12.86 -17.81 8.12
N GLY A 127 -13.59 -16.70 8.24
CA GLY A 127 -13.72 -15.95 9.48
C GLY A 127 -14.34 -16.75 10.62
N ARG A 128 -15.22 -17.70 10.29
CA ARG A 128 -15.82 -18.65 11.23
C ARG A 128 -14.99 -19.92 11.47
N LYS A 129 -13.76 -19.98 10.93
CA LYS A 129 -12.86 -21.15 10.98
C LYS A 129 -13.49 -22.43 10.40
N ALA A 130 -14.46 -22.26 9.53
CA ALA A 130 -15.29 -23.32 8.98
C ALA A 130 -14.67 -23.91 7.69
N LEU A 131 -13.90 -23.08 6.96
CA LEU A 131 -12.93 -23.56 5.96
C LEU A 131 -11.52 -23.51 6.55
N PRO A 132 -10.72 -24.59 6.42
CA PRO A 132 -9.32 -24.53 6.80
C PRO A 132 -8.62 -23.49 5.93
N SER A 133 -8.09 -22.46 6.58
CA SER A 133 -7.28 -21.44 5.92
C SER A 133 -5.90 -21.46 6.55
N ILE A 134 -4.88 -21.37 5.71
CA ILE A 134 -3.54 -21.08 6.18
C ILE A 134 -3.36 -19.58 5.93
N GLN A 135 -2.99 -18.85 6.97
CA GLN A 135 -2.51 -17.49 6.79
C GLN A 135 -1.12 -17.55 6.14
N LEU A 136 -1.09 -17.83 4.84
CA LEU A 136 0.07 -17.62 4.01
C LEU A 136 0.14 -16.13 3.74
N CYS A 137 0.90 -15.42 4.57
CA CYS A 137 1.57 -14.24 4.05
C CYS A 137 2.40 -14.74 2.87
N LEU A 138 2.02 -14.37 1.64
CA LEU A 138 2.91 -14.52 0.49
C LEU A 138 4.17 -13.71 0.82
N LEU A 139 5.12 -14.31 1.51
CA LEU A 139 6.43 -13.75 1.78
C LEU A 139 7.21 -13.80 0.46
N ILE A 140 6.80 -12.93 -0.46
CA ILE A 140 7.55 -12.70 -1.68
C ILE A 140 8.74 -11.87 -1.24
N SER A 141 9.92 -12.48 -1.26
CA SER A 141 11.17 -11.74 -1.12
C SER A 141 11.23 -10.69 -2.22
N THR A 142 11.02 -9.44 -1.83
CA THR A 142 11.47 -8.28 -2.59
C THR A 142 12.85 -7.92 -2.05
N ASN A 143 13.70 -7.29 -2.86
CA ASN A 143 15.07 -6.96 -2.43
C ASN A 143 15.13 -6.13 -1.13
N ASN A 144 14.04 -5.48 -0.69
CA ASN A 144 14.03 -4.58 0.46
C ASN A 144 12.91 -4.84 1.49
N SER A 145 11.98 -5.80 1.29
CA SER A 145 10.90 -6.09 2.27
C SER A 145 10.13 -7.39 2.03
N LEU A 146 9.47 -7.87 3.08
CA LEU A 146 8.41 -8.89 3.02
C LEU A 146 7.06 -8.18 2.88
N ALA A 147 6.35 -8.37 1.77
CA ALA A 147 5.00 -7.84 1.59
C ALA A 147 3.95 -8.82 2.15
N ASN A 148 3.01 -8.34 2.96
CA ASN A 148 1.92 -9.18 3.48
C ASN A 148 0.93 -9.54 2.36
N GLY A 149 1.06 -10.74 1.79
CA GLY A 149 -0.01 -11.34 0.98
C GLY A 149 -1.23 -11.66 1.84
N GLY A 150 -2.43 -11.40 1.31
CA GLY A 150 -3.69 -11.78 1.95
C GLY A 150 -3.82 -13.29 2.18
N GLY A 151 -4.69 -13.68 3.10
CA GLY A 151 -4.88 -15.08 3.52
C GLY A 151 -5.23 -16.03 2.37
N ILE A 152 -4.78 -17.28 2.49
CA ILE A 152 -4.94 -18.35 1.48
C ILE A 152 -5.82 -19.45 2.08
N VAL A 153 -6.72 -20.00 1.28
CA VAL A 153 -7.57 -21.12 1.69
C VAL A 153 -6.85 -22.43 1.40
N LYS A 154 -6.76 -23.30 2.41
CA LYS A 154 -6.24 -24.67 2.24
C LYS A 154 -7.43 -25.56 1.90
N ALA A 155 -7.53 -26.03 0.66
CA ALA A 155 -8.53 -27.03 0.32
C ALA A 155 -8.03 -28.41 0.78
N VAL A 156 -8.93 -29.24 1.34
CA VAL A 156 -8.67 -30.69 1.51
C VAL A 156 -8.86 -31.38 0.15
N THR A 157 -9.92 -31.00 -0.57
CA THR A 157 -10.10 -31.09 -2.04
C THR A 157 -11.03 -29.95 -2.52
N LEU A 158 -11.13 -29.72 -3.85
CA LEU A 158 -12.07 -28.74 -4.42
C LEU A 158 -13.54 -29.14 -4.21
N GLU A 159 -13.83 -30.45 -4.20
CA GLU A 159 -15.16 -30.98 -3.95
C GLU A 159 -15.60 -30.73 -2.50
N ASP A 160 -14.71 -30.95 -1.53
CA ASP A 160 -14.99 -30.68 -0.11
C ASP A 160 -15.37 -29.22 0.14
N MET A 161 -14.75 -28.28 -0.57
CA MET A 161 -15.07 -26.86 -0.46
C MET A 161 -16.48 -26.55 -0.99
N SER A 162 -16.88 -27.21 -2.09
CA SER A 162 -18.20 -27.06 -2.70
C SER A 162 -19.30 -27.62 -1.79
N GLU A 163 -19.13 -28.85 -1.30
CA GLU A 163 -20.07 -29.48 -0.36
C GLU A 163 -20.20 -28.68 0.94
N PHE A 164 -19.07 -28.21 1.48
CA PHE A 164 -19.06 -27.37 2.67
C PHE A 164 -19.83 -26.04 2.45
N ALA A 165 -19.61 -25.38 1.31
CA ALA A 165 -20.27 -24.11 1.04
C ALA A 165 -21.77 -24.23 0.77
N GLN A 166 -22.23 -25.35 0.19
CA GLN A 166 -23.66 -25.63 0.01
C GLN A 166 -24.38 -25.76 1.37
N SER A 167 -23.69 -26.28 2.39
CA SER A 167 -24.22 -26.36 3.76
C SER A 167 -23.98 -25.08 4.60
N HIS A 168 -23.07 -24.19 4.17
CA HIS A 168 -22.70 -22.99 4.91
C HIS A 168 -23.62 -21.80 4.62
N ARG A 169 -24.39 -21.36 5.62
CA ARG A 169 -25.13 -20.09 5.54
C ARG A 169 -24.22 -18.89 5.82
N PRO A 170 -23.96 -17.99 4.85
CA PRO A 170 -23.09 -16.83 5.07
C PRO A 170 -23.67 -15.89 6.14
N LYS A 171 -22.80 -15.22 6.90
CA LYS A 171 -23.22 -14.27 7.96
C LYS A 171 -24.02 -13.09 7.41
N TYR A 172 -23.72 -12.69 6.18
CA TYR A 172 -24.39 -11.61 5.47
C TYR A 172 -24.75 -12.15 4.08
N PRO A 173 -26.03 -12.51 3.82
CA PRO A 173 -26.46 -12.93 2.49
C PRO A 173 -26.33 -11.76 1.51
N ARG A 174 -25.99 -12.06 0.25
CA ARG A 174 -26.11 -11.06 -0.83
C ARG A 174 -27.59 -10.79 -1.08
N ASN A 175 -27.96 -9.52 -1.14
CA ASN A 175 -29.14 -9.09 -1.88
C ASN A 175 -28.86 -9.17 -3.38
#